data_AF-A0A2V8GB81-F1
#
_entry.id   AF-A0A2V8GB81-F1
#
_cell.length_a   1.000
_cell.length_b   1.000
_cell.length_c   1.000
_cell.angle_alpha   90.00
_cell.angle_beta   90.00
_cell.angle_gamma   90.00
#
_symmetry.space_group_name_H-M   'P 1'
#
loop_
_entity.id
_entity.type
_entity.pdbx_description
1 polymer ?
#
loop_
_entity_poly.entity_id
_entity_poly.type
_entity_poly.pdbx_seq_one_letter_code
_entity_poly.pdbx_strand_id
1 'polypeptide(L)'
;MKAVKSGIGGWLLVLCLLLLIWQPISLGLVASSMLDALASGGLPAVLILLTRLIVTGFGIAAGLALLGRRPGAVTLAKVSLALSAATDVFVYTTPFFPSNRAPGETPVYIAVSVTYSIVWIVYLFRSKRVRETFSI
;
A
#
# COMPACT_ATOMS: atom_id res chain seq x y z
N MET A 1 -39.05 3.08 -8.38
CA MET A 1 -38.02 3.74 -7.56
C MET A 1 -36.65 3.41 -8.13
N LYS A 2 -35.97 4.35 -8.80
CA LYS A 2 -34.64 4.14 -9.39
C LYS A 2 -33.60 4.16 -8.27
N ALA A 3 -33.00 3.02 -7.98
CA ALA A 3 -31.80 2.95 -7.14
C ALA A 3 -30.72 3.80 -7.81
N VAL A 4 -30.38 4.94 -7.21
CA VAL A 4 -29.20 5.71 -7.58
C VAL A 4 -28.00 4.84 -7.20
N LYS A 5 -27.51 4.06 -8.17
CA LYS A 5 -26.24 3.34 -8.04
C LYS A 5 -25.13 4.39 -8.01
N SER A 6 -24.82 4.89 -6.82
CA SER A 6 -23.67 5.76 -6.59
C SER A 6 -22.44 5.12 -7.23
N GLY A 7 -21.87 5.77 -8.25
CA GLY A 7 -20.65 5.33 -8.91
C GLY A 7 -19.49 5.26 -7.93
N ILE A 8 -18.46 4.46 -8.24
CA ILE A 8 -17.18 4.58 -7.53
C ILE A 8 -16.64 5.93 -7.96
N GLY A 9 -16.66 6.91 -7.06
CA GLY A 9 -16.43 8.31 -7.39
C GLY A 9 -15.76 9.07 -6.25
N GLY A 10 -15.02 10.13 -6.62
CA GLY A 10 -14.27 10.95 -5.68
C GLY A 10 -13.09 10.21 -5.04
N TRP A 11 -12.92 10.39 -3.74
CA TRP A 11 -11.78 9.86 -2.97
C TRP A 11 -11.62 8.33 -2.99
N LEU A 12 -12.69 7.58 -3.28
CA LEU A 12 -12.64 6.11 -3.40
C LEU A 12 -11.93 5.69 -4.70
N LEU A 13 -12.15 6.42 -5.80
CA LEU A 13 -11.39 6.23 -7.04
C LEU A 13 -9.92 6.60 -6.85
N VAL A 14 -9.65 7.69 -6.13
CA VAL A 14 -8.28 8.11 -5.80
C VAL A 14 -7.56 7.03 -5.02
N LEU A 15 -8.20 6.43 -4.00
CA LEU A 15 -7.63 5.30 -3.26
C LEU A 15 -7.37 4.09 -4.17
N CYS A 16 -8.31 3.74 -5.06
CA CYS A 16 -8.09 2.65 -6.03
C CYS A 16 -6.90 2.93 -6.94
N LEU A 17 -6.82 4.14 -7.51
CA LEU A 17 -5.72 4.55 -8.38
C LEU A 17 -4.39 4.55 -7.63
N LEU A 18 -4.36 5.05 -6.39
CA LEU A 18 -3.18 4.98 -5.54
C LEU A 18 -2.74 3.54 -5.31
N LEU A 19 -3.65 2.65 -4.90
CA LEU A 19 -3.29 1.24 -4.72
C LEU A 19 -2.81 0.57 -6.01
N LEU A 20 -3.41 0.90 -7.15
CA LEU A 20 -3.10 0.29 -8.44
C LEU A 20 -1.79 0.81 -9.05
N ILE A 21 -1.48 2.10 -8.87
CA ILE A 21 -0.37 2.79 -9.55
C ILE A 21 0.79 3.05 -8.60
N TRP A 22 0.52 3.53 -7.39
CA TRP A 22 1.56 3.93 -6.44
C TRP A 22 2.38 2.73 -5.94
N GLN A 23 1.72 1.58 -5.70
CA GLN A 23 2.41 0.38 -5.26
C GLN A 23 3.43 -0.15 -6.28
N PRO A 24 3.08 -0.36 -7.57
CA PRO A 24 4.06 -0.81 -8.55
C PRO A 24 5.17 0.22 -8.82
N ILE A 25 4.86 1.52 -8.76
CA ILE A 25 5.90 2.57 -8.86
C ILE A 25 6.88 2.47 -7.69
N SER A 26 6.38 2.34 -6.45
CA SER A 26 7.22 2.18 -5.26
C SER A 26 8.07 0.92 -5.32
N LEU A 27 7.49 -0.19 -5.82
CA LEU A 27 8.23 -1.43 -6.05
C LEU A 27 9.33 -1.23 -7.10
N GLY A 28 9.05 -0.57 -8.21
CA GLY A 28 10.01 -0.28 -9.27
C GLY A 28 11.18 0.56 -8.77
N LEU A 29 10.90 1.67 -8.08
CA LEU A 29 11.91 2.54 -7.47
C LEU A 29 12.81 1.77 -6.50
N VAL A 30 12.19 0.94 -5.65
CA VAL A 30 12.94 0.15 -4.67
C VAL A 30 13.75 -0.96 -5.34
N ALA A 31 13.20 -1.65 -6.33
CA ALA A 31 13.93 -2.64 -7.12
C ALA A 31 15.15 -2.01 -7.81
N SER A 32 14.99 -0.83 -8.42
CA SER A 32 16.10 -0.07 -9.02
C SER A 32 17.19 0.28 -8.00
N SER A 33 16.81 0.73 -6.79
CA SER A 33 17.79 1.02 -5.72
C SER A 33 18.46 -0.21 -5.12
N MET A 34 17.84 -1.39 -5.28
CA MET A 34 18.33 -2.67 -4.79
C MET A 34 19.20 -3.40 -5.82
N LEU A 35 19.33 -2.93 -7.06
CA LEU A 35 20.15 -3.62 -8.08
C LEU A 35 21.61 -3.73 -7.63
N ASP A 36 22.18 -2.65 -7.08
CA ASP A 36 23.54 -2.65 -6.52
C ASP A 36 23.63 -3.49 -5.23
N ALA A 37 22.53 -3.56 -4.47
CA ALA A 37 22.41 -4.37 -3.26
C ALA A 37 22.22 -5.86 -3.56
N LEU A 38 21.66 -6.23 -4.72
CA LEU A 38 21.54 -7.62 -5.15
C LEU A 38 22.88 -8.19 -5.58
N ALA A 39 23.74 -7.33 -6.15
CA ALA A 39 25.11 -7.69 -6.52
C ALA A 39 26.01 -7.95 -5.30
N SER A 40 25.70 -7.36 -4.14
CA SER A 40 26.56 -7.37 -2.94
C SER A 40 25.92 -7.98 -1.68
N GLY A 41 24.59 -7.95 -1.57
CA GLY A 41 23.80 -8.20 -0.35
C GLY A 41 23.08 -9.55 -0.28
N GLY A 42 23.19 -10.39 -1.30
CA GLY A 42 22.78 -11.80 -1.24
C GLY A 42 21.30 -12.09 -0.95
N LEU A 43 21.03 -13.28 -0.41
CA LEU A 43 19.70 -13.88 -0.17
C LEU A 43 18.69 -12.97 0.60
N PRO A 44 19.10 -12.15 1.59
CA PRO A 44 18.20 -11.22 2.27
C PRO A 44 17.56 -10.16 1.37
N ALA A 45 18.29 -9.60 0.41
CA ALA A 45 17.75 -8.59 -0.51
C ALA A 45 16.66 -9.19 -1.41
N VAL A 46 16.85 -10.44 -1.86
CA VAL A 46 15.87 -11.19 -2.66
C VAL A 46 14.58 -11.43 -1.87
N LEU A 47 14.69 -11.85 -0.61
CA LEU A 47 13.52 -12.10 0.25
C LEU A 47 12.69 -10.82 0.46
N ILE A 48 13.34 -9.68 0.69
CA ILE A 48 12.62 -8.41 0.87
C ILE A 48 11.91 -7.98 -0.42
N LEU A 49 12.55 -8.14 -1.58
CA LEU A 49 11.91 -7.86 -2.87
C LEU A 49 10.71 -8.78 -3.11
N LEU A 50 10.81 -10.06 -2.76
CA LEU A 50 9.69 -10.99 -2.83
C LEU A 50 8.53 -10.57 -1.91
N THR A 51 8.83 -10.16 -0.67
CA THR A 51 7.81 -9.63 0.25
C THR A 51 7.13 -8.40 -0.35
N ARG A 52 7.91 -7.43 -0.88
CA ARG A 52 7.36 -6.23 -1.54
C ARG A 52 6.52 -6.59 -2.77
N LEU A 53 6.92 -7.59 -3.54
CA LEU A 53 6.15 -8.09 -4.69
C LEU A 53 4.79 -8.65 -4.25
N ILE A 54 4.77 -9.47 -3.20
CA ILE A 54 3.54 -10.01 -2.62
C ILE A 54 2.63 -8.87 -2.15
N VAL A 55 3.17 -7.92 -1.39
CA VAL A 55 2.40 -6.77 -0.85
C VAL A 55 1.84 -5.87 -1.97
N THR A 56 2.61 -5.68 -3.04
CA THR A 56 2.16 -4.96 -4.25
C THR A 56 1.03 -5.72 -4.94
N GLY A 57 1.14 -7.05 -5.05
CA GLY A 57 0.06 -7.90 -5.55
C GLY A 57 -1.22 -7.74 -4.72
N PHE A 58 -1.11 -7.67 -3.39
CA PHE A 58 -2.25 -7.47 -2.50
C PHE A 58 -2.94 -6.12 -2.70
N GLY A 59 -2.23 -5.01 -2.89
CA GLY A 59 -2.90 -3.74 -3.12
C GLY A 59 -3.41 -3.57 -4.56
N ILE A 60 -2.78 -4.17 -5.57
CA ILE A 60 -3.39 -4.29 -6.91
C ILE A 60 -4.70 -5.07 -6.82
N ALA A 61 -4.70 -6.23 -6.15
CA ALA A 61 -5.89 -7.03 -5.92
C ALA A 61 -6.95 -6.24 -5.14
N ALA A 62 -6.56 -5.43 -4.16
CA ALA A 62 -7.48 -4.58 -3.40
C ALA A 62 -8.09 -3.46 -4.26
N GLY A 63 -7.28 -2.79 -5.08
CA GLY A 63 -7.76 -1.79 -6.03
C GLY A 63 -8.75 -2.38 -7.03
N LEU A 64 -8.44 -3.55 -7.61
CA LEU A 64 -9.35 -4.27 -8.51
C LEU A 64 -10.61 -4.76 -7.80
N ALA A 65 -10.50 -5.27 -6.57
CA ALA A 65 -11.66 -5.72 -5.80
C ALA A 65 -12.59 -4.55 -5.45
N LEU A 66 -12.04 -3.38 -5.12
CA LEU A 66 -12.80 -2.16 -4.86
C LEU A 66 -13.48 -1.67 -6.15
N LEU A 67 -12.77 -1.65 -7.28
CA LEU A 67 -13.32 -1.30 -8.60
C LEU A 67 -14.43 -2.27 -9.04
N GLY A 68 -14.25 -3.56 -8.79
CA GLY A 68 -15.20 -4.63 -9.10
C GLY A 68 -16.33 -4.79 -8.09
N ARG A 69 -16.40 -3.95 -7.04
CA ARG A 69 -17.41 -4.01 -5.96
C ARG A 69 -17.56 -5.39 -5.32
N ARG A 70 -16.46 -6.14 -5.20
CA ARG A 70 -16.51 -7.51 -4.68
C ARG A 70 -16.80 -7.52 -3.17
N PRO A 71 -17.52 -8.55 -2.66
CA PRO A 71 -17.69 -8.72 -1.22
C PRO A 71 -16.31 -8.85 -0.55
N GLY A 72 -16.08 -8.10 0.52
CA GLY A 72 -14.81 -8.09 1.26
C GLY A 72 -13.72 -7.17 0.69
N ALA A 73 -13.97 -6.40 -0.37
CA ALA A 73 -12.98 -5.48 -0.95
C ALA A 73 -12.40 -4.46 0.04
N VAL A 74 -13.23 -3.95 0.95
CA VAL A 74 -12.81 -3.00 2.00
C VAL A 74 -11.88 -3.67 3.01
N THR A 75 -12.13 -4.93 3.37
CA THR A 75 -11.24 -5.70 4.25
C THR A 75 -9.90 -5.93 3.57
N LEU A 76 -9.90 -6.31 2.29
CA LEU A 76 -8.68 -6.51 1.51
C LEU A 76 -7.84 -5.22 1.42
N ALA A 77 -8.49 -4.07 1.23
CA ALA A 77 -7.83 -2.77 1.20
C ALA A 77 -7.22 -2.36 2.54
N LYS A 78 -7.89 -2.67 3.66
CA LYS A 78 -7.33 -2.44 5.00
C LYS A 78 -6.11 -3.32 5.25
N VAL A 79 -6.19 -4.60 4.87
CA VAL A 79 -5.08 -5.55 4.99
C VAL A 79 -3.90 -5.12 4.13
N SER A 80 -4.12 -4.70 2.88
CA SER A 80 -3.04 -4.25 2.00
C SER A 80 -2.35 -2.99 2.51
N LEU A 81 -3.10 -2.03 3.06
CA LEU A 81 -2.55 -0.84 3.70
C LEU A 81 -1.73 -1.20 4.94
N ALA A 82 -2.23 -2.09 5.80
CA ALA A 82 -1.52 -2.56 6.98
C ALA A 82 -0.22 -3.30 6.62
N LEU A 83 -0.27 -4.19 5.62
CA LEU A 83 0.91 -4.90 5.11
C LEU A 83 1.94 -3.95 4.50
N SER A 84 1.49 -2.92 3.77
CA SER A 84 2.38 -1.90 3.20
C SER A 84 3.10 -1.13 4.31
N ALA A 85 2.37 -0.66 5.32
CA ALA A 85 2.94 0.03 6.47
C ALA A 85 3.94 -0.85 7.24
N ALA A 86 3.57 -2.11 7.51
CA ALA A 86 4.44 -3.05 8.21
C ALA A 86 5.74 -3.33 7.44
N THR A 87 5.64 -3.45 6.11
CA THR A 87 6.81 -3.66 5.25
C THR A 87 7.73 -2.45 5.24
N ASP A 88 7.18 -1.23 5.17
CA ASP A 88 7.98 0.00 5.24
C ASP A 88 8.68 0.12 6.60
N VAL A 89 7.98 -0.14 7.72
CA VAL A 89 8.60 -0.15 9.05
C VAL A 89 9.72 -1.19 9.14
N PHE A 90 9.49 -2.41 8.64
CA PHE A 90 10.50 -3.46 8.65
C PHE A 90 11.73 -3.07 7.84
N VAL A 91 11.54 -2.54 6.63
CA VAL A 91 12.63 -2.08 5.75
C VAL A 91 13.39 -0.89 6.37
N TYR A 92 12.70 0.01 7.06
CA TYR A 92 13.32 1.19 7.66
C TYR A 92 14.04 0.91 8.98
N THR A 93 13.65 -0.14 9.70
CA THR A 93 14.27 -0.51 10.98
C THR A 93 15.39 -1.55 10.84
N THR A 94 15.48 -2.23 9.69
CA THR A 94 16.51 -3.26 9.45
C THR A 94 17.67 -2.73 8.59
N PRO A 95 18.92 -3.14 8.88
CA PRO A 95 20.11 -2.70 8.14
C PRO A 95 20.29 -3.41 6.79
N PHE A 96 19.32 -4.20 6.35
CA PHE A 96 19.40 -4.97 5.11
C PHE A 96 19.23 -4.12 3.84
N PHE A 97 18.86 -2.85 3.98
CA PHE A 97 18.74 -1.89 2.87
C PHE A 97 19.92 -0.93 2.85
N PRO A 98 20.61 -0.75 1.70
CA PRO A 98 21.52 0.38 1.56
C PRO A 98 20.71 1.67 1.70
N SER A 99 21.06 2.49 2.68
CA SER A 99 20.40 3.77 2.93
C SER A 99 21.36 4.92 2.65
N ASN A 100 21.07 5.72 1.63
CA ASN A 100 21.66 7.06 1.45
C ASN A 100 20.97 8.12 2.33
N ARG A 101 20.29 7.70 3.40
CA ARG A 101 19.53 8.61 4.27
C ARG A 101 20.45 9.26 5.27
N ALA A 102 20.25 10.54 5.53
CA ALA A 102 21.01 11.21 6.57
C ALA A 102 20.66 10.60 7.95
N PRO A 103 21.62 10.51 8.88
CA PRO A 103 21.35 10.02 10.22
C PRO A 103 20.25 10.87 10.87
N GLY A 104 19.19 10.21 11.35
CA GLY A 104 18.02 10.86 11.97
C GLY A 104 16.77 10.98 11.08
N GLU A 105 16.85 10.69 9.78
CA GLU A 105 15.68 10.82 8.87
C GLU A 105 14.74 9.60 8.89
N THR A 106 15.25 8.41 9.22
CA THR A 106 14.48 7.16 9.31
C THR A 106 13.14 7.28 10.07
N PRO A 107 13.08 7.87 11.27
CA PRO A 107 11.81 8.03 11.99
C PRO A 107 10.79 8.92 11.25
N VAL A 108 11.25 9.91 10.47
CA VAL A 108 10.35 10.78 9.68
C VAL A 108 9.69 9.97 8.57
N TYR A 109 10.44 9.15 7.85
CA TYR A 109 9.90 8.28 6.80
C TYR A 109 8.89 7.27 7.35
N ILE A 110 9.17 6.68 8.52
CA ILE A 110 8.24 5.79 9.22
C ILE A 110 6.97 6.55 9.62
N ALA A 111 7.11 7.73 10.22
CA ALA A 111 5.96 8.54 10.65
C ALA A 111 5.04 8.89 9.46
N VAL A 112 5.61 9.27 8.32
CA VAL A 112 4.86 9.59 7.10
C VAL A 112 4.14 8.37 6.54
N SER A 113 4.79 7.21 6.44
CA SER A 113 4.15 6.00 5.88
C SER A 113 3.01 5.48 6.77
N VAL A 114 3.21 5.51 8.08
CA VAL A 114 2.20 5.13 9.07
C VAL A 114 1.03 6.11 9.03
N THR A 115 1.29 7.41 9.02
CA THR A 115 0.24 8.44 8.96
C THR A 115 -0.58 8.30 7.68
N TYR A 116 0.07 8.13 6.53
CA TYR A 116 -0.60 7.89 5.25
C TYR A 116 -1.55 6.68 5.33
N SER A 117 -1.08 5.58 5.90
CA SER A 117 -1.87 4.35 6.04
C SER A 117 -3.06 4.52 6.98
N ILE A 118 -2.85 5.20 8.11
CA ILE A 118 -3.91 5.52 9.09
C ILE A 118 -5.00 6.39 8.46
N VAL A 119 -4.61 7.45 7.73
CA VAL A 119 -5.57 8.37 7.08
C VAL A 119 -6.51 7.60 6.16
N TRP A 120 -5.98 6.70 5.34
CA TRP A 120 -6.78 5.89 4.43
C TRP A 120 -7.64 4.85 5.14
N ILE A 121 -7.13 4.20 6.19
CA ILE A 121 -7.92 3.28 7.01
C ILE A 121 -9.10 4.02 7.67
N VAL A 122 -8.86 5.18 8.27
CA VAL A 122 -9.89 6.02 8.88
C VAL A 122 -10.92 6.47 7.85
N TYR A 123 -10.49 6.85 6.64
CA TYR A 123 -11.38 7.18 5.54
C TYR A 123 -12.29 5.99 5.17
N LEU A 124 -11.73 4.78 5.03
CA LEU A 124 -12.51 3.57 4.73
C LEU A 124 -13.51 3.21 5.83
N PHE A 125 -13.23 3.54 7.09
CA PHE A 125 -14.15 3.32 8.22
C PHE A 125 -15.25 4.38 8.35
N ARG A 126 -14.92 5.69 8.18
CA ARG A 126 -15.89 6.78 8.38
C ARG A 126 -16.73 7.10 7.15
N SER A 127 -16.28 6.75 5.95
CA SER A 127 -16.94 7.22 4.73
C SER A 127 -18.30 6.53 4.51
N LYS A 128 -19.38 7.30 4.65
CA LYS A 128 -20.75 6.86 4.34
C LYS A 128 -20.86 6.32 2.91
N ARG A 129 -20.10 6.88 1.96
CA ARG A 129 -20.05 6.39 0.57
C ARG A 129 -19.51 4.97 0.45
N VAL A 130 -18.50 4.60 1.24
CA VAL A 130 -17.96 3.23 1.27
C VAL A 130 -19.04 2.28 1.80
N ARG A 131 -19.69 2.66 2.90
CA ARG A 131 -20.78 1.90 3.52
C ARG A 131 -21.97 1.70 2.56
N GLU A 132 -22.37 2.73 1.85
CA GLU A 132 -23.44 2.68 0.84
C GLU A 132 -23.06 1.86 -0.41
N THR A 133 -21.78 1.87 -0.81
CA THR A 133 -21.32 1.15 -2.02
C THR A 133 -21.14 -0.35 -1.78
N PHE A 134 -20.74 -0.72 -0.55
CA PHE A 134 -20.42 -2.10 -0.19
C PHE A 134 -21.39 -2.72 0.83
N SER A 135 -22.41 -1.98 1.26
CA SER A 135 -23.45 -2.41 2.22
C SER A 135 -22.90 -2.92 3.56
N ILE A 136 -22.00 -2.15 4.18
CA ILE A 136 -21.31 -2.45 5.47
C ILE A 136 -21.51 -1.36 6.53
#